data_AF-A0A7S3SHY8-F1
#
_entry.id   AF-A0A7S3SHY8-F1
#
_cell.length_a   1.000
_cell.length_b   1.000
_cell.length_c   1.000
_cell.angle_alpha   90.00
_cell.angle_beta   90.00
_cell.angle_gamma   90.00
#
_symmetry.space_group_name_H-M   'P 1'
#
loop_
_entity.id
_entity.type
_entity.pdbx_description
1 polymer ?
#
loop_
_entity_poly.entity_id
_entity_poly.type
_entity_poly.pdbx_seq_one_letter_code
_entity_poly.pdbx_strand_id
1 'polypeptide(L)'
;MIWSFQSMIAFLLLGDVMAQQELFACIVNLRSNYVRFVCAMMLHLQLQDELKQGLQIMKFTNNHPEQFQNWWIPFILGFMQSQMVTIIEVVNLINICANNNIMDIVMNYVALAVVADFDDYIFEAVSRGDKYPELLENEECLKIEHTTSSQ
;
A
#
# COMPACT_ATOMS: atom_id res chain seq x y z
N MET A 1 -10.83 4.89 -10.16
CA MET A 1 -9.97 4.99 -11.37
C MET A 1 -8.50 4.75 -11.01
N ILE A 2 -7.95 5.45 -10.00
CA ILE A 2 -6.56 5.28 -9.52
C ILE A 2 -6.28 3.85 -9.02
N TRP A 3 -7.14 3.30 -8.16
CA TRP A 3 -7.00 1.92 -7.65
C TRP A 3 -7.11 0.83 -8.72
N SER A 4 -7.93 1.04 -9.75
CA SER A 4 -8.04 0.13 -10.90
C SER A 4 -6.77 0.15 -11.74
N PHE A 5 -6.15 1.33 -11.87
CA PHE A 5 -4.88 1.50 -12.58
C PHE A 5 -3.71 0.89 -11.80
N GLN A 6 -3.67 1.08 -10.48
CA GLN A 6 -2.67 0.42 -9.63
C GLN A 6 -2.82 -1.10 -9.61
N SER A 7 -4.05 -1.62 -9.59
CA SER A 7 -4.30 -3.07 -9.70
C SER A 7 -3.81 -3.63 -11.04
N MET A 8 -3.96 -2.88 -12.14
CA MET A 8 -3.42 -3.26 -13.45
C MET A 8 -1.88 -3.28 -13.46
N ILE A 9 -1.23 -2.30 -12.84
CA ILE A 9 0.24 -2.26 -12.73
C ILE A 9 0.74 -3.43 -11.87
N ALA A 10 0.10 -3.71 -10.75
CA ALA A 10 0.46 -4.86 -9.91
C ALA A 10 0.26 -6.20 -10.64
N PHE A 11 -0.79 -6.33 -11.46
CA PHE A 11 -1.02 -7.51 -12.29
C PHE A 11 0.01 -7.64 -13.43
N LEU A 12 0.41 -6.52 -14.05
CA LEU A 12 1.48 -6.48 -15.05
C LEU A 12 2.83 -6.87 -14.42
N LEU A 13 3.15 -6.36 -13.23
CA LEU A 13 4.34 -6.73 -12.49
C LEU A 13 4.31 -8.21 -12.09
N LEU A 14 3.16 -8.75 -11.68
CA LEU A 14 2.98 -10.19 -11.46
C LEU A 14 3.23 -11.00 -12.75
N GLY A 15 2.75 -10.53 -13.90
CA GLY A 15 2.99 -11.16 -15.19
C GLY A 15 4.47 -11.17 -15.60
N ASP A 16 5.18 -10.07 -15.38
CA ASP A 16 6.61 -9.94 -15.66
C ASP A 16 7.45 -10.80 -14.70
N VAL A 17 7.07 -10.85 -13.42
CA VAL A 17 7.68 -11.73 -12.42
C VAL A 17 7.44 -13.21 -12.74
N MET A 18 6.24 -13.59 -13.17
CA MET A 18 5.93 -14.96 -13.59
C MET A 18 6.70 -15.37 -14.86
N ALA A 19 7.05 -14.41 -15.72
CA ALA A 19 7.90 -14.66 -16.88
C ALA A 19 9.37 -14.91 -16.52
N GLN A 20 9.83 -14.45 -15.34
CA GLN A 20 11.20 -14.66 -14.84
C GLN A 20 11.39 -15.90 -13.96
N GLN A 21 10.63 -16.97 -14.21
CA GLN A 21 10.64 -18.22 -13.45
C GLN A 21 12.00 -18.95 -13.49
N GLU A 22 12.94 -18.52 -12.64
CA GLU A 22 14.04 -19.34 -12.09
C GLU A 22 13.81 -19.48 -10.57
N LEU A 23 12.67 -20.07 -10.22
CA LEU A 23 12.09 -20.08 -8.87
C LEU A 23 12.96 -20.78 -7.80
N PHE A 24 14.04 -21.48 -8.17
CA PHE A 24 14.81 -22.31 -7.22
C PHE A 24 16.32 -22.34 -7.44
N ALA A 25 16.93 -21.34 -8.09
CA ALA A 25 18.39 -21.21 -8.10
C ALA A 25 18.91 -20.47 -6.85
N CYS A 26 18.52 -20.94 -5.66
CA CYS A 26 18.99 -20.37 -4.40
C CYS A 26 20.48 -20.73 -4.18
N ILE A 27 21.38 -19.87 -4.64
CA ILE A 27 22.79 -19.97 -4.26
C ILE A 27 22.91 -19.40 -2.84
N VAL A 28 23.26 -20.28 -1.89
CA VAL A 28 23.42 -19.97 -0.46
C VAL A 28 24.65 -19.08 -0.24
N ASN A 29 24.51 -17.79 -0.53
CA ASN A 29 25.48 -16.77 -0.17
C ASN A 29 24.99 -16.04 1.09
N LEU A 30 25.68 -16.25 2.21
CA LEU A 30 25.36 -15.63 3.51
C LEU A 30 25.20 -14.10 3.38
N ARG A 31 26.07 -13.45 2.58
CA ARG A 31 26.05 -12.00 2.34
C ARG A 31 24.75 -11.54 1.67
N SER A 32 24.28 -12.24 0.64
CA SER A 32 23.06 -11.88 -0.08
C SER A 32 21.82 -12.09 0.80
N ASN A 33 21.80 -13.12 1.64
CA ASN A 33 20.67 -13.39 2.54
C ASN A 33 20.45 -12.30 3.59
N TYR A 34 21.51 -11.69 4.13
CA TYR A 34 21.37 -10.55 5.04
C TYR A 34 20.73 -9.34 4.35
N VAL A 35 21.15 -9.03 3.11
CA VAL A 35 20.58 -7.90 2.36
C VAL A 35 19.12 -8.17 2.01
N ARG A 36 18.79 -9.39 1.57
CA ARG A 36 17.40 -9.80 1.29
C ARG A 36 16.49 -9.61 2.51
N PHE A 37 16.95 -10.02 3.69
CA PHE A 37 16.21 -9.85 4.94
C PHE A 37 15.98 -8.37 5.28
N VAL A 38 17.02 -7.54 5.19
CA VAL A 38 16.91 -6.11 5.48
C VAL A 38 15.98 -5.40 4.49
N CYS A 39 16.10 -5.66 3.18
CA CYS A 39 15.23 -5.08 2.17
C CYS A 39 13.76 -5.52 2.32
N ALA A 40 13.52 -6.79 2.62
CA ALA A 40 12.16 -7.30 2.88
C ALA A 40 11.53 -6.63 4.11
N MET A 41 12.29 -6.52 5.21
CA MET A 41 11.83 -5.88 6.44
C MET A 41 11.58 -4.37 6.24
N MET A 42 12.44 -3.68 5.50
CA MET A 42 12.29 -2.25 5.25
C MET A 42 11.00 -1.94 4.50
N LEU A 43 10.71 -2.70 3.42
CA LEU A 43 9.46 -2.51 2.68
C LEU A 43 8.24 -2.88 3.52
N HIS A 44 8.31 -3.97 4.30
CA HIS A 44 7.21 -4.36 5.19
C HIS A 44 6.88 -3.24 6.18
N LEU A 45 7.89 -2.61 6.78
CA LEU A 45 7.70 -1.50 7.71
C LEU A 45 7.12 -0.24 7.04
N GLN A 46 7.54 0.08 5.81
CA GLN A 46 6.99 1.21 5.06
C GLN A 46 5.50 1.01 4.74
N LEU A 47 5.13 -0.20 4.34
CA LEU A 47 3.77 -0.56 3.97
C LEU A 47 2.81 -0.75 5.15
N GLN A 48 3.30 -0.90 6.38
CA GLN A 48 2.46 -1.10 7.57
C GLN A 48 1.55 0.10 7.86
N ASP A 49 2.04 1.32 7.63
CA ASP A 49 1.26 2.53 7.87
C ASP A 49 0.10 2.64 6.87
N GLU A 50 0.34 2.31 5.60
CA GLU A 50 -0.68 2.23 4.55
C GLU A 50 -1.75 1.17 4.83
N LEU A 51 -1.32 -0.02 5.26
CA LEU A 51 -2.25 -1.07 5.66
C LEU A 51 -3.13 -0.64 6.83
N LYS A 52 -2.54 0.07 7.81
CA LYS A 52 -3.26 0.59 8.97
C LYS A 52 -4.27 1.66 8.56
N GLN A 53 -3.92 2.55 7.63
CA GLN A 53 -4.83 3.57 7.11
C GLN A 53 -6.03 2.92 6.40
N GLY A 54 -5.79 1.97 5.49
CA GLY A 54 -6.84 1.22 4.81
C GLY A 54 -7.80 0.52 5.79
N LEU A 55 -7.25 -0.13 6.83
CA LEU A 55 -8.04 -0.77 7.89
C LEU A 55 -8.83 0.24 8.75
N GLN A 56 -8.29 1.42 9.01
CA GLN A 56 -9.00 2.48 9.73
C GLN A 56 -10.20 3.00 8.94
N ILE A 57 -10.05 3.19 7.63
CA ILE A 57 -11.16 3.57 6.73
C ILE A 57 -12.28 2.51 6.78
N MET A 58 -11.92 1.23 6.72
CA MET A 58 -12.89 0.14 6.82
C MET A 58 -13.62 0.12 8.17
N LYS A 59 -12.89 0.29 9.29
CA LYS A 59 -13.49 0.33 10.63
C LYS A 59 -14.41 1.54 10.82
N PHE A 60 -13.97 2.71 10.40
CA PHE A 60 -14.73 3.95 10.51
C PHE A 60 -16.05 3.86 9.75
N THR A 61 -15.98 3.40 8.51
CA THR A 61 -17.16 3.22 7.64
C THR A 61 -18.19 2.28 8.26
N ASN A 62 -17.75 1.20 8.89
CA ASN A 62 -18.63 0.23 9.51
C ASN A 62 -19.23 0.73 10.85
N ASN A 63 -18.52 1.64 11.55
CA ASN A 63 -18.97 2.19 12.83
C ASN A 63 -19.90 3.39 12.68
N HIS A 64 -19.80 4.14 11.57
CA HIS A 64 -20.60 5.34 11.31
C HIS A 64 -21.27 5.30 9.93
N PRO A 65 -22.13 4.30 9.64
CA PRO A 65 -22.79 4.18 8.35
C PRO A 65 -23.72 5.37 8.03
N GLU A 66 -24.21 6.07 9.06
CA GLU A 66 -25.10 7.23 8.97
C GLU A 66 -24.45 8.51 8.44
N GLN A 67 -23.12 8.61 8.47
CA GLN A 67 -22.38 9.75 7.93
C GLN A 67 -22.20 9.68 6.40
N PHE A 68 -22.53 8.53 5.79
CA PHE A 68 -22.33 8.29 4.37
C PHE A 68 -23.67 8.03 3.67
N GLN A 69 -23.89 8.68 2.52
CA GLN A 69 -25.03 8.34 1.65
C GLN A 69 -24.98 6.87 1.21
N ASN A 70 -23.77 6.34 0.98
CA ASN A 70 -23.52 4.94 0.62
C ASN A 70 -22.27 4.44 1.35
N TRP A 71 -22.45 3.79 2.50
CA TRP A 71 -21.35 3.25 3.31
C TRP A 71 -20.51 2.18 2.58
N TRP A 72 -21.06 1.47 1.60
CA TRP A 72 -20.32 0.44 0.85
C TRP A 72 -19.12 0.99 0.05
N ILE A 73 -19.18 2.25 -0.41
CA ILE A 73 -18.13 2.84 -1.24
C ILE A 73 -16.82 3.03 -0.45
N PRO A 74 -16.79 3.75 0.69
CA PRO A 74 -15.57 3.91 1.48
C PRO A 74 -15.09 2.58 2.09
N PHE A 75 -16.00 1.64 2.36
CA PHE A 75 -15.60 0.29 2.80
C PHE A 75 -14.80 -0.45 1.73
N ILE A 76 -15.27 -0.44 0.48
CA ILE A 76 -14.58 -1.07 -0.65
C ILE A 76 -13.25 -0.35 -0.93
N LEU A 77 -13.18 0.98 -0.77
CA LEU A 77 -11.93 1.72 -0.94
C LEU A 77 -10.86 1.28 0.08
N GLY A 78 -11.19 1.24 1.37
CA GLY A 78 -10.26 0.76 2.39
C GLY A 78 -9.86 -0.71 2.20
N PHE A 79 -10.79 -1.54 1.71
CA PHE A 79 -10.49 -2.94 1.37
C PHE A 79 -9.49 -3.04 0.21
N MET A 80 -9.71 -2.29 -0.88
CA MET A 80 -8.81 -2.27 -2.03
C MET A 80 -7.42 -1.76 -1.64
N GLN A 81 -7.32 -0.74 -0.79
CA GLN A 81 -6.03 -0.25 -0.27
C GLN A 81 -5.28 -1.36 0.49
N SER A 82 -5.93 -2.03 1.43
CA SER A 82 -5.31 -3.14 2.18
C SER A 82 -4.85 -4.30 1.29
N GLN A 83 -5.63 -4.60 0.25
CA GLN A 83 -5.32 -5.67 -0.69
C GLN A 83 -4.11 -5.32 -1.57
N MET A 84 -4.02 -4.08 -2.05
CA MET A 84 -2.90 -3.62 -2.89
C MET A 84 -1.59 -3.65 -2.13
N VAL A 85 -1.58 -3.17 -0.88
CA VAL A 85 -0.41 -3.23 -0.01
C VAL A 85 0.10 -4.67 0.15
N THR A 86 -0.81 -5.62 0.38
CA THR A 86 -0.46 -7.04 0.51
C THR A 86 0.13 -7.60 -0.81
N ILE A 87 -0.39 -7.21 -1.97
CA ILE A 87 0.12 -7.66 -3.27
C ILE A 87 1.53 -7.13 -3.52
N ILE A 88 1.78 -5.85 -3.25
CA ILE A 88 3.10 -5.22 -3.42
C ILE A 88 4.13 -5.92 -2.54
N GLU A 89 3.78 -6.23 -1.29
CA GLU A 89 4.64 -6.97 -0.37
C GLU A 89 5.03 -8.35 -0.93
N VAL A 90 4.05 -9.10 -1.45
CA VAL A 90 4.29 -10.42 -2.06
C VAL A 90 5.17 -10.30 -3.30
N VAL A 91 4.92 -9.33 -4.18
CA VAL A 91 5.73 -9.08 -5.38
C VAL A 91 7.19 -8.77 -5.00
N ASN A 92 7.40 -7.95 -3.97
CA ASN A 92 8.74 -7.66 -3.47
C ASN A 92 9.46 -8.91 -2.95
N LEU A 93 8.77 -9.74 -2.17
CA LEU A 93 9.34 -10.99 -1.66
C LEU A 93 9.76 -11.94 -2.78
N ILE A 94 8.95 -12.06 -3.84
CA ILE A 94 9.29 -12.89 -4.99
C ILE A 94 10.51 -12.30 -5.73
N ASN A 95 10.53 -10.99 -5.94
CA ASN A 95 11.61 -10.31 -6.67
C ASN A 95 12.97 -10.40 -5.94
N ILE A 96 12.96 -10.24 -4.61
CA ILE A 96 14.15 -10.41 -3.76
C ILE A 96 14.68 -11.85 -3.81
N CYS A 97 13.78 -12.85 -3.95
CA CYS A 97 14.15 -14.25 -4.09
C CYS A 97 14.68 -14.60 -5.49
N ALA A 98 14.17 -13.97 -6.54
CA ALA A 98 14.56 -14.23 -7.92
C ALA A 98 15.97 -13.70 -8.27
N ASN A 99 16.39 -12.59 -7.66
CA ASN A 99 17.66 -11.94 -7.98
C ASN A 99 18.82 -12.44 -7.10
N ASN A 100 19.96 -12.75 -7.71
CA ASN A 100 21.16 -13.26 -7.01
C ASN A 100 22.24 -12.20 -6.77
N ASN A 101 22.24 -11.11 -7.55
CA ASN A 101 23.16 -10.00 -7.35
C ASN A 101 22.59 -9.00 -6.33
N ILE A 102 23.46 -8.53 -5.43
CA ILE A 102 23.08 -7.57 -4.38
C ILE A 102 22.59 -6.24 -4.98
N MET A 103 23.25 -5.77 -6.05
CA MET A 103 22.88 -4.52 -6.71
C MET A 103 21.47 -4.58 -7.30
N ASP A 104 21.15 -5.70 -7.97
CA ASP A 104 19.84 -5.91 -8.60
C ASP A 104 18.74 -6.00 -7.53
N ILE A 105 19.00 -6.66 -6.40
CA ILE A 105 18.08 -6.72 -5.25
C ILE A 105 17.75 -5.32 -4.74
N VAL A 106 18.76 -4.47 -4.54
CA VAL A 106 18.56 -3.11 -4.01
C VAL A 106 17.83 -2.21 -5.02
N MET A 107 18.20 -2.27 -6.30
CA MET A 107 17.55 -1.49 -7.36
C MET A 107 16.07 -1.86 -7.48
N ASN A 108 15.76 -3.15 -7.46
CA ASN A 108 14.40 -3.67 -7.54
C ASN A 108 13.56 -3.28 -6.31
N TYR A 109 14.17 -3.31 -5.11
CA TYR A 109 13.53 -2.79 -3.90
C TYR A 109 13.18 -1.30 -4.04
N VAL A 110 14.12 -0.46 -4.46
CA VAL A 110 13.88 0.98 -4.61
C VAL A 110 12.78 1.26 -5.63
N ALA A 111 12.76 0.53 -6.75
CA ALA A 111 11.70 0.65 -7.75
C ALA A 111 10.31 0.33 -7.16
N LEU A 112 10.20 -0.75 -6.38
CA LEU A 112 8.94 -1.12 -5.73
C LEU A 112 8.53 -0.16 -4.62
N ALA A 113 9.49 0.41 -3.88
CA ALA A 113 9.22 1.45 -2.89
C ALA A 113 8.61 2.71 -3.54
N VAL A 114 9.15 3.15 -4.68
CA VAL A 114 8.59 4.30 -5.43
C VAL A 114 7.18 3.99 -5.98
N VAL A 115 6.94 2.75 -6.40
CA VAL A 115 5.60 2.32 -6.84
C VAL A 115 4.61 2.29 -5.67
N ALA A 116 5.05 1.90 -4.48
CA ALA A 116 4.24 1.90 -3.28
C ALA A 116 3.79 3.32 -2.90
N ASP A 117 4.68 4.32 -2.99
CA ASP A 117 4.37 5.71 -2.65
C ASP A 117 3.56 6.46 -3.75
N PHE A 118 3.29 5.81 -4.89
CA PHE A 118 2.77 6.49 -6.09
C PHE A 118 1.33 7.02 -5.91
N ASP A 119 0.48 6.32 -5.16
CA ASP A 119 -0.88 6.81 -4.83
C ASP A 119 -0.85 8.11 -4.05
N ASP A 120 0.01 8.21 -3.04
CA ASP A 120 0.18 9.42 -2.25
C ASP A 120 0.63 10.61 -3.10
N TYR A 121 1.60 10.39 -4.01
CA TYR A 121 2.02 11.43 -4.95
C TYR A 121 0.86 11.93 -5.83
N ILE A 122 0.00 11.03 -6.30
CA ILE A 122 -1.15 11.39 -7.12
C ILE A 122 -2.23 12.09 -6.28
N PHE A 123 -2.46 11.63 -5.06
CA PHE A 123 -3.40 12.25 -4.13
C PHE A 123 -2.97 13.69 -3.80
N GLU A 124 -1.71 13.90 -3.49
CA GLU A 124 -1.16 15.24 -3.23
C GLU A 124 -1.24 16.13 -4.48
N ALA A 125 -0.89 15.61 -5.66
CA ALA A 125 -0.94 16.35 -6.91
C ALA A 125 -2.37 16.81 -7.27
N VAL A 126 -3.38 15.96 -7.04
CA VAL A 126 -4.79 16.30 -7.26
C VAL A 126 -5.27 17.30 -6.21
N SER A 127 -4.90 17.11 -4.95
CA SER A 127 -5.34 17.97 -3.83
C SER A 127 -4.80 19.40 -3.92
N ARG A 128 -3.64 19.63 -4.57
CA ARG A 128 -3.09 20.96 -4.83
C ARG A 128 -3.81 21.73 -5.95
N GLY A 129 -4.52 21.03 -6.84
CA GLY A 129 -5.20 21.62 -8.00
C GLY A 129 -6.63 22.12 -7.72
N ASP A 130 -7.31 21.55 -6.73
CA ASP A 130 -8.71 21.82 -6.40
C ASP A 130 -8.90 22.41 -4.99
N LYS A 131 -9.98 23.19 -4.79
CA LYS A 131 -10.39 23.79 -3.50
C LYS A 131 -10.95 22.76 -2.48
N TYR A 132 -10.38 21.56 -2.39
CA TYR A 132 -10.73 20.61 -1.33
C TYR A 132 -9.97 20.77 0.00
N PRO A 133 -8.82 21.49 0.14
CA PRO A 133 -8.19 21.59 1.45
C PRO A 133 -9.03 22.37 2.47
N GLU A 134 -9.87 23.32 2.04
CA GLU A 134 -10.79 24.05 2.93
C GLU A 134 -11.86 23.15 3.58
N LEU A 135 -12.21 22.00 2.97
CA LEU A 135 -13.17 21.05 3.54
C LEU A 135 -12.51 20.04 4.51
N LEU A 136 -11.20 19.85 4.40
CA LEU A 136 -10.40 19.02 5.30
C LEU A 136 -9.82 19.83 6.48
N GLU A 137 -9.58 21.14 6.30
CA GLU A 137 -9.15 22.07 7.36
C GLU A 137 -10.31 22.56 8.25
N ASN A 138 -11.56 22.37 7.83
CA ASN A 138 -12.71 22.63 8.70
C ASN A 138 -12.87 21.47 9.71
N GLU A 139 -12.20 21.61 10.86
CA GLU A 139 -12.32 20.73 12.04
C GLU A 139 -13.78 20.48 12.49
N GLU A 140 -14.75 21.30 12.06
CA GLU A 140 -16.16 21.07 12.37
C GLU A 140 -16.77 19.85 11.66
N CYS A 141 -16.24 19.42 10.52
CA CYS A 141 -16.71 18.20 9.83
C CYS A 141 -16.06 16.91 10.37
N LEU A 142 -15.00 17.06 11.17
CA LEU A 142 -14.22 15.99 11.82
C LEU A 142 -14.39 16.00 13.35
N LYS A 143 -15.49 16.57 13.87
CA LYS A 143 -15.87 16.35 15.28
C LYS A 143 -16.25 14.89 15.47
N ILE A 144 -15.26 14.08 15.85
CA ILE A 144 -15.49 12.80 16.51
C ILE A 144 -16.16 13.13 17.84
N GLU A 145 -17.49 13.10 17.89
CA GLU A 145 -18.20 13.08 19.16
C GLU A 145 -17.85 11.76 19.86
N HIS A 146 -16.91 11.83 20.80
CA HIS A 146 -16.74 10.81 21.83
C HIS A 146 -18.07 10.73 22.60
N THR A 147 -18.90 9.74 22.28
CA THR A 147 -20.01 9.36 23.14
C THR A 147 -19.45 8.60 24.33
N THR A 148 -18.92 9.35 25.32
CA THR A 148 -18.80 8.81 26.67
C THR A 148 -20.21 8.59 27.19
N SER A 149 -20.71 7.38 26.99
CA SER A 149 -21.85 6.82 27.70
C SER A 149 -21.50 6.77 29.20
N SER A 150 -21.79 7.85 29.91
CA SER A 150 -21.86 7.83 31.37
C SER A 150 -23.20 7.21 31.77
N GLN A 151 -23.15 6.04 32.41
CA GLN A 151 -24.13 5.61 33.39
C GLN A 151 -23.40 5.29 34.68
#